data_AF-A0A135HQG0-F1
#
_entry.id   AF-A0A135HQG0-F1
#
_cell.length_a   1.000
_cell.length_b   1.000
_cell.length_c   1.000
_cell.angle_alpha   90.00
_cell.angle_beta   90.00
_cell.angle_gamma   90.00
#
_symmetry.space_group_name_H-M   'P 1'
#
loop_
_entity.id
_entity.type
_entity.pdbx_description
1 polymer ?
#
loop_
_entity_poly.entity_id
_entity_poly.type
_entity_poly.pdbx_seq_one_letter_code
_entity_poly.pdbx_strand_id
1 'polypeptide(L)'
;MSLNTANTSSAEQSLPLHGEDERKIDVARYSVLLLIVSIIGLVSNWVGTGTDPLTALPGMAILYIVSVAGLFLARFVPFYLPSVAWISLLAIVVTIPGIPGAEWVVAKVEALNFLALATPALAYGGLALTKGEFDIARKSGWKIVIVAICVMLGTYLGSAVIAEIMLRVSG
;
A
#
# COMPACT_ATOMS: atom_id res chain seq x y z
N MET A 1 15.44 1.86 -49.75
CA MET A 1 14.10 1.74 -49.16
C MET A 1 14.25 1.86 -47.65
N SER A 2 14.26 3.11 -47.17
CA SER A 2 14.51 3.46 -45.76
C SER A 2 13.20 3.30 -44.99
N LEU A 3 13.14 2.30 -44.13
CA LEU A 3 12.02 2.08 -43.22
C LEU A 3 12.07 3.15 -42.13
N ASN A 4 10.95 3.85 -42.02
CA ASN A 4 10.70 5.01 -41.21
C ASN A 4 10.68 4.65 -39.71
N THR A 5 11.80 4.87 -39.01
CA THR A 5 11.98 4.66 -37.56
C THR A 5 11.34 5.76 -36.70
N ALA A 6 10.64 6.74 -37.29
CA ALA A 6 10.12 7.90 -36.58
C ALA A 6 8.71 7.72 -35.96
N ASN A 7 7.98 6.64 -36.28
CA ASN A 7 6.58 6.49 -35.88
C ASN A 7 6.32 5.60 -34.65
N THR A 8 7.35 5.04 -34.01
CA THR A 8 7.18 4.25 -32.79
C THR A 8 7.40 5.04 -31.50
N SER A 9 7.85 6.31 -31.58
CA SER A 9 8.12 7.15 -30.40
C SER A 9 6.90 7.94 -29.90
N SER A 10 5.91 8.21 -30.76
CA SER A 10 4.86 9.20 -30.46
C SER A 10 3.71 8.68 -29.58
N ALA A 11 3.61 7.36 -29.36
CA ALA A 11 2.52 6.75 -28.58
C ALA A 11 2.90 6.41 -27.13
N GLU A 12 4.18 6.42 -26.77
CA GLU A 12 4.65 6.18 -25.40
C GLU A 12 4.82 7.46 -24.57
N GLN A 13 4.78 8.64 -25.20
CA GLN A 13 5.15 9.91 -24.56
C GLN A 13 3.98 10.75 -24.02
N SER A 14 2.75 10.22 -23.99
CA SER A 14 1.60 10.94 -23.40
C SER A 14 1.12 10.35 -22.09
N LEU A 15 2.00 9.72 -21.31
CA LEU A 15 1.74 9.54 -19.89
C LEU A 15 2.03 10.87 -19.20
N PRO A 16 1.07 11.51 -18.52
CA PRO A 16 1.40 12.62 -17.65
C PRO A 16 2.30 12.07 -16.52
N LEU A 17 3.61 12.28 -16.64
CA LEU A 17 4.59 12.08 -15.58
C LEU A 17 4.43 13.19 -14.51
N HIS A 18 3.19 13.39 -14.04
CA HIS A 18 2.93 14.17 -12.84
C HIS A 18 3.03 13.19 -11.67
N GLY A 19 4.26 12.91 -11.24
CA GLY A 19 4.46 12.44 -9.87
C GLY A 19 3.96 13.56 -8.96
N GLU A 20 2.95 13.31 -8.15
CA GLU A 20 2.63 14.23 -7.07
C GLU A 20 3.91 14.40 -6.26
N ASP A 21 4.47 15.61 -6.24
CA ASP A 21 5.67 15.90 -5.47
C ASP A 21 5.33 15.67 -3.99
N GLU A 22 5.76 14.52 -3.45
CA GLU A 22 5.54 14.13 -2.05
C GLU A 22 6.08 15.20 -1.07
N ARG A 23 6.89 16.15 -1.52
CA ARG A 23 7.32 17.29 -0.71
C ARG A 23 6.26 18.40 -0.58
N LYS A 24 5.11 18.27 -1.21
CA LYS A 24 3.96 19.19 -1.07
C LYS A 24 2.75 18.52 -0.41
N ILE A 25 2.99 17.56 0.48
CA ILE A 25 1.93 16.97 1.33
C ILE A 25 1.23 18.09 2.10
N ASP A 26 -0.01 18.36 1.71
CA ASP A 26 -0.96 19.07 2.55
C ASP A 26 -1.48 18.09 3.60
N VAL A 27 -0.77 18.03 4.73
CA VAL A 27 -1.05 17.08 5.81
C VAL A 27 -2.51 17.14 6.23
N ALA A 28 -3.14 18.33 6.20
CA ALA A 28 -4.55 18.48 6.54
C ALA A 28 -5.45 17.75 5.53
N ARG A 29 -5.22 17.95 4.22
CA ARG A 29 -6.00 17.27 3.17
C ARG A 29 -5.83 15.75 3.23
N TYR A 30 -4.60 15.25 3.35
CA TYR A 30 -4.36 13.82 3.41
C TYR A 30 -4.88 13.20 4.71
N SER A 31 -4.88 13.92 5.83
CA SER A 31 -5.48 13.44 7.08
C SER A 31 -6.99 13.27 6.98
N VAL A 32 -7.68 14.12 6.22
CA VAL A 32 -9.11 13.96 5.92
C VAL A 32 -9.35 12.75 5.02
N LEU A 33 -8.52 12.57 3.98
CA LEU A 33 -8.60 11.40 3.10
C LEU A 33 -8.38 10.09 3.87
N LEU A 34 -7.37 10.06 4.76
CA LEU A 34 -7.12 8.92 5.63
C LEU A 34 -8.31 8.63 6.53
N LEU A 35 -8.98 9.66 7.07
CA LEU A 35 -10.15 9.47 7.92
C LEU A 35 -11.29 8.82 7.14
N ILE A 36 -11.53 9.26 5.90
CA ILE A 36 -12.52 8.65 5.00
C ILE A 36 -12.16 7.19 4.73
N VAL A 37 -10.90 6.91 4.41
CA VAL A 37 -10.41 5.53 4.16
C VAL A 37 -10.53 4.67 5.41
N SER A 38 -10.28 5.20 6.60
CA SER A 38 -10.47 4.48 7.87
C SER A 38 -11.94 4.10 8.11
N ILE A 39 -12.89 4.99 7.77
CA ILE A 39 -14.32 4.68 7.87
C ILE A 39 -14.70 3.58 6.87
N ILE A 40 -14.27 3.71 5.61
CA ILE A 40 -14.49 2.68 4.59
C ILE A 40 -13.85 1.36 5.02
N GLY A 41 -12.66 1.41 5.63
CA GLY A 41 -11.95 0.27 6.19
C GLY A 41 -12.75 -0.43 7.29
N LEU A 42 -13.38 0.30 8.22
CA LEU A 42 -14.24 -0.29 9.26
C LEU A 42 -15.43 -1.03 8.65
N VAL A 43 -16.09 -0.41 7.67
CA VAL A 43 -17.21 -1.06 6.95
C VAL A 43 -16.71 -2.32 6.23
N SER A 44 -15.52 -2.25 5.62
CA SER A 44 -14.93 -3.38 4.90
C SER A 44 -14.53 -4.52 5.84
N ASN A 45 -14.02 -4.19 7.03
CA ASN A 45 -13.72 -5.17 8.07
C ASN A 45 -14.99 -5.88 8.53
N TRP A 46 -16.07 -5.12 8.78
CA TRP A 46 -17.35 -5.68 9.19
C TRP A 46 -17.95 -6.59 8.12
N VAL A 47 -17.96 -6.15 6.86
CA VAL A 47 -18.46 -6.97 5.73
C VAL A 47 -17.59 -8.21 5.50
N GLY A 48 -16.26 -8.09 5.65
CA GLY A 48 -15.32 -9.17 5.37
C GLY A 48 -15.21 -10.23 6.47
N THR A 49 -15.45 -9.87 7.73
CA THR A 49 -15.22 -10.76 8.89
C THR A 49 -16.42 -10.93 9.81
N GLY A 50 -17.42 -10.06 9.72
CA GLY A 50 -18.54 -10.02 10.66
C GLY A 50 -18.23 -9.36 12.01
N THR A 51 -17.00 -8.88 12.24
CA THR A 51 -16.63 -8.20 13.50
C THR A 51 -17.34 -6.86 13.64
N ASP A 52 -17.99 -6.65 14.78
CA ASP A 52 -18.71 -5.41 15.07
C ASP A 52 -17.84 -4.16 14.86
N PRO A 53 -18.30 -3.13 14.11
CA PRO A 53 -17.51 -1.93 13.86
C PRO A 53 -17.07 -1.21 15.13
N LEU A 54 -17.88 -1.28 16.19
CA LEU A 54 -17.58 -0.65 17.49
C LEU A 54 -16.41 -1.32 18.23
N THR A 55 -16.22 -2.63 18.05
CA THR A 55 -15.10 -3.36 18.67
C THR A 55 -13.80 -3.16 17.89
N ALA A 56 -13.91 -3.01 16.57
CA ALA A 56 -12.80 -2.71 15.66
C ALA A 56 -12.36 -1.23 15.65
N LEU A 57 -13.25 -0.33 16.06
CA LEU A 57 -13.02 1.13 16.13
C LEU A 57 -11.73 1.53 16.85
N PRO A 58 -11.40 1.04 18.06
CA PRO A 58 -10.16 1.41 18.74
C PRO A 58 -8.91 1.02 17.93
N GLY A 59 -8.90 -0.16 17.30
CA GLY A 59 -7.80 -0.56 16.42
C GLY A 59 -7.67 0.37 15.23
N MET A 60 -8.79 0.76 14.60
CA MET A 60 -8.77 1.66 13.45
C MET A 60 -8.31 3.07 13.82
N ALA A 61 -8.72 3.56 14.99
CA ALA A 61 -8.28 4.86 15.50
C ALA A 61 -6.76 4.89 15.71
N ILE A 62 -6.17 3.80 16.20
CA ILE A 62 -4.71 3.69 16.32
C ILE A 62 -4.05 3.72 14.95
N LEU A 63 -4.52 2.93 13.98
CA LEU A 63 -3.97 2.94 12.61
C LEU A 63 -4.07 4.33 11.96
N TYR A 64 -5.18 5.04 12.17
CA TYR A 64 -5.37 6.40 11.70
C TYR A 64 -4.33 7.36 12.31
N ILE A 65 -4.19 7.36 13.64
CA ILE A 65 -3.25 8.25 14.36
C ILE A 65 -1.81 7.99 13.91
N VAL A 66 -1.40 6.71 13.80
CA VAL A 66 -0.07 6.34 13.33
C VAL A 66 0.17 6.79 11.88
N SER A 67 -0.84 6.66 11.02
CA SER A 67 -0.75 7.11 9.63
C SER A 67 -0.58 8.62 9.52
N VAL A 68 -1.36 9.40 10.30
CA VAL A 68 -1.22 10.87 10.35
C VAL A 68 0.15 11.28 10.90
N ALA A 69 0.62 10.61 11.97
CA ALA A 69 1.96 10.85 12.52
C ALA A 69 3.06 10.55 11.49
N GLY A 70 2.92 9.49 10.69
CA GLY A 70 3.86 9.14 9.63
C GLY A 70 3.88 10.15 8.48
N LEU A 71 2.71 10.67 8.08
CA LEU A 71 2.62 11.78 7.12
C LEU A 71 3.27 13.06 7.64
N PHE A 72 3.06 13.37 8.92
CA PHE A 72 3.71 14.51 9.56
C PHE A 72 5.24 14.31 9.56
N LEU A 73 5.72 13.12 9.92
CA LEU A 73 7.15 12.82 9.94
C LEU A 73 7.77 12.89 8.52
N ALA A 74 7.08 12.35 7.52
CA ALA A 74 7.50 12.41 6.12
C ALA A 74 7.62 13.87 5.60
N ARG A 75 6.81 14.79 6.13
CA ARG A 75 6.86 16.20 5.76
C ARG A 75 8.08 16.93 6.33
N PHE A 76 8.47 16.61 7.56
CA PHE A 76 9.54 17.32 8.28
C PHE A 76 10.93 16.73 8.04
N VAL A 77 11.03 15.43 7.76
CA VAL A 77 12.32 14.77 7.55
C VAL A 77 12.74 14.89 6.08
N PRO A 78 13.89 15.51 5.76
CA PRO A 78 14.35 15.74 4.38
C PRO A 78 14.93 14.49 3.69
N PHE A 79 14.61 13.28 4.17
CA PHE A 79 15.10 12.03 3.60
C PHE A 79 14.18 11.59 2.46
N TYR A 80 14.76 11.02 1.39
CA TYR A 80 14.08 10.65 0.15
C TYR A 80 13.21 9.36 0.26
N LEU A 81 12.55 9.17 1.40
CA LEU A 81 11.67 8.04 1.63
C LEU A 81 10.22 8.41 1.30
N PRO A 82 9.49 7.55 0.57
CA PRO A 82 8.07 7.77 0.31
C PRO A 82 7.30 7.81 1.63
N SER A 83 6.18 8.53 1.66
CA SER A 83 5.37 8.74 2.88
C SER A 83 4.95 7.41 3.53
N VAL A 84 4.66 6.41 2.71
CA VAL A 84 4.27 5.07 3.13
C VAL A 84 5.37 4.37 3.93
N ALA A 85 6.65 4.61 3.62
CA ALA A 85 7.77 4.04 4.37
C ALA A 85 7.91 4.64 5.78
N TRP A 86 7.61 5.93 5.94
CA TRP A 86 7.59 6.57 7.27
C TRP A 86 6.43 6.05 8.13
N ILE A 87 5.26 5.85 7.51
CA ILE A 87 4.09 5.27 8.19
C ILE A 87 4.39 3.84 8.64
N SER A 88 4.95 2.99 7.78
CA SER A 88 5.27 1.61 8.14
C SER A 88 6.34 1.53 9.23
N LEU A 89 7.35 2.38 9.17
CA LEU A 89 8.39 2.45 10.20
C LEU A 89 7.80 2.85 11.56
N LEU A 90 6.94 3.87 11.62
CA LEU A 90 6.26 4.22 12.88
C LEU A 90 5.34 3.10 13.37
N ALA A 91 4.60 2.43 12.48
CA ALA A 91 3.74 1.32 12.86
C ALA A 91 4.54 0.16 13.47
N ILE A 92 5.72 -0.13 12.92
CA ILE A 92 6.65 -1.12 13.47
C ILE A 92 7.15 -0.66 14.85
N VAL A 93 7.59 0.59 14.98
CA VAL A 93 8.06 1.13 16.27
C VAL A 93 6.98 1.01 17.35
N VAL A 94 5.72 1.31 17.05
CA VAL A 94 4.64 1.23 18.05
C VAL A 94 4.26 -0.22 18.40
N THR A 95 4.55 -1.19 17.53
CA THR A 95 4.20 -2.61 17.72
C THR A 95 5.35 -3.49 18.20
N ILE A 96 6.59 -2.98 18.26
CA ILE A 96 7.74 -3.75 18.73
C ILE A 96 7.58 -4.16 20.21
N PRO A 97 7.85 -5.43 20.55
CA PRO A 97 7.85 -5.88 21.94
C PRO A 97 8.95 -5.15 22.73
N GLY A 98 8.58 -4.56 23.87
CA GLY A 98 9.48 -3.76 24.73
C GLY A 98 9.17 -2.27 24.78
N ILE A 99 8.27 -1.76 23.91
CA ILE A 99 7.80 -0.38 23.97
C ILE A 99 6.53 -0.30 24.85
N PRO A 100 6.45 0.68 25.78
CA PRO A 100 5.30 0.81 26.66
C PRO A 100 4.02 1.02 25.84
N GLY A 101 3.03 0.15 26.02
CA GLY A 101 1.76 0.19 25.30
C GLY A 101 1.69 -0.66 24.03
N ALA A 102 2.79 -1.31 23.61
CA ALA A 102 2.80 -2.15 22.41
C ALA A 102 1.79 -3.31 22.46
N GLU A 103 1.72 -4.04 23.58
CA GLU A 103 0.76 -5.15 23.76
C GLU A 103 -0.69 -4.68 23.66
N TRP A 104 -0.99 -3.51 24.23
CA TRP A 104 -2.33 -2.93 24.14
C TRP A 104 -2.68 -2.52 22.71
N VAL A 105 -1.74 -1.91 21.98
CA VAL A 105 -1.94 -1.54 20.57
C VAL A 105 -2.18 -2.79 19.73
N VAL A 106 -1.34 -3.81 19.86
CA VAL A 106 -1.45 -5.06 19.11
C VAL A 106 -2.81 -5.72 19.37
N ALA A 107 -3.22 -5.84 20.65
CA ALA A 107 -4.50 -6.44 21.02
C ALA A 107 -5.72 -5.68 20.45
N LYS A 108 -5.64 -4.36 20.25
CA LYS A 108 -6.72 -3.58 19.62
C LYS A 108 -6.73 -3.69 18.10
N VAL A 109 -5.56 -3.82 17.49
CA VAL A 109 -5.42 -3.98 16.03
C VAL A 109 -5.77 -5.41 15.60
N GLU A 110 -5.68 -6.42 16.47
CA GLU A 110 -6.10 -7.80 16.18
C GLU A 110 -7.58 -7.93 15.77
N ALA A 111 -8.44 -7.01 16.22
CA ALA A 111 -9.85 -6.97 15.79
C ALA A 111 -10.02 -6.56 14.32
N LEU A 112 -8.95 -6.12 13.66
CA LEU A 112 -8.92 -5.73 12.25
C LEU A 112 -8.26 -6.81 11.39
N ASN A 113 -8.91 -7.13 10.27
CA ASN A 113 -8.35 -7.98 9.24
C ASN A 113 -7.77 -7.14 8.11
N PHE A 114 -6.45 -7.14 7.99
CA PHE A 114 -5.73 -6.37 6.98
C PHE A 114 -6.09 -6.74 5.53
N LEU A 115 -6.51 -7.99 5.26
CA LEU A 115 -6.98 -8.39 3.93
C LEU A 115 -8.33 -7.74 3.61
N ALA A 116 -9.24 -7.68 4.59
CA ALA A 116 -10.51 -6.97 4.43
C ALA A 116 -10.27 -5.47 4.17
N LEU A 117 -9.31 -4.86 4.87
CA LEU A 117 -8.91 -3.46 4.68
C LEU A 117 -8.27 -3.17 3.31
N ALA A 118 -7.64 -4.17 2.66
CA ALA A 118 -7.07 -4.00 1.33
C ALA A 118 -8.14 -3.93 0.22
N THR A 119 -9.34 -4.45 0.47
CA THR A 119 -10.40 -4.59 -0.53
C THR A 119 -10.83 -3.25 -1.16
N PRO A 120 -11.11 -2.17 -0.39
CA PRO A 120 -11.48 -0.88 -0.96
C PRO A 120 -10.36 -0.23 -1.76
N ALA A 121 -9.12 -0.41 -1.33
CA ALA A 121 -7.96 0.14 -2.04
C ALA A 121 -7.81 -0.54 -3.41
N LEU A 122 -7.96 -1.87 -3.47
CA LEU A 122 -7.93 -2.62 -4.73
C LEU A 122 -9.15 -2.30 -5.62
N ALA A 123 -10.34 -2.15 -5.04
CA ALA A 123 -11.54 -1.76 -5.76
C ALA A 123 -11.39 -0.35 -6.37
N TYR A 124 -10.90 0.62 -5.59
CA TYR A 124 -10.59 1.96 -6.09
C TYR A 124 -9.51 1.92 -7.17
N GLY A 125 -8.45 1.14 -6.98
CA GLY A 125 -7.39 0.95 -7.98
C GLY A 125 -7.93 0.39 -9.31
N GLY A 126 -8.88 -0.56 -9.25
CA GLY A 126 -9.55 -1.10 -10.43
C GLY A 126 -10.52 -0.10 -11.10
N LEU A 127 -11.26 0.68 -10.30
CA LEU A 127 -12.18 1.71 -10.80
C LEU A 127 -11.46 2.95 -11.35
N ALA A 128 -10.25 3.23 -10.86
CA ALA A 128 -9.44 4.38 -11.26
C ALA A 128 -8.66 4.17 -12.58
N LEU A 129 -8.76 2.98 -13.20
CA LEU A 129 -8.15 2.71 -14.50
C LEU A 129 -8.76 3.60 -15.58
N THR A 130 -7.91 4.28 -16.35
CA THR A 130 -8.34 5.15 -17.46
C THR A 130 -8.22 4.42 -18.80
N LYS A 131 -8.73 5.04 -19.88
CA LYS A 131 -8.61 4.51 -21.24
C LYS A 131 -7.17 4.17 -21.63
N GLY A 132 -6.19 4.95 -21.14
CA GLY A 132 -4.78 4.72 -21.40
C GLY A 132 -4.28 3.38 -20.84
N GLU A 133 -4.61 3.07 -19.58
CA GLU A 133 -4.25 1.80 -18.95
C GLU A 133 -4.93 0.61 -19.65
N PHE A 134 -6.18 0.77 -20.09
CA PHE A 134 -6.87 -0.27 -20.88
C PHE A 134 -6.23 -0.49 -22.25
N ASP A 135 -5.78 0.56 -22.93
CA ASP A 135 -5.08 0.44 -24.22
C ASP A 135 -3.72 -0.26 -24.06
N ILE A 136 -2.98 0.04 -22.98
CA ILE A 136 -1.73 -0.66 -22.65
C ILE A 136 -2.01 -2.13 -22.34
N ALA A 137 -3.03 -2.42 -21.53
CA ALA A 137 -3.45 -3.78 -21.22
C ALA A 137 -3.86 -4.56 -22.49
N ARG A 138 -4.50 -3.91 -23.46
CA ARG A 138 -4.87 -4.53 -24.73
C ARG A 138 -3.66 -4.85 -25.62
N LYS A 139 -2.70 -3.94 -25.72
CA LYS A 139 -1.51 -4.10 -26.59
C LYS A 139 -0.45 -5.02 -25.97
N SER A 140 -0.27 -4.94 -24.66
CA SER A 140 0.83 -5.58 -23.93
C SER A 140 0.40 -6.55 -22.83
N GLY A 141 -0.90 -6.81 -22.67
CA GLY A 141 -1.45 -7.58 -21.55
C GLY A 141 -0.81 -8.96 -21.35
N TRP A 142 -0.54 -9.69 -22.43
CA TRP A 142 0.13 -10.99 -22.34
C TRP A 142 1.53 -10.90 -21.70
N LYS A 143 2.29 -9.84 -22.01
CA LYS A 143 3.60 -9.61 -21.39
C LYS A 143 3.46 -9.24 -19.91
N ILE A 144 2.45 -8.42 -19.58
CA ILE A 144 2.17 -8.01 -18.20
C ILE A 144 1.81 -9.23 -17.34
N VAL A 145 1.00 -10.16 -17.85
CA VAL A 145 0.63 -11.39 -17.13
C VAL A 145 1.86 -12.26 -16.83
N ILE A 146 2.75 -12.45 -17.82
CA ILE A 146 3.98 -13.22 -17.61
C ILE A 146 4.84 -12.56 -16.54
N VAL A 147 5.05 -11.24 -16.62
CA VAL A 147 5.83 -10.50 -15.62
C VAL A 147 5.19 -10.62 -14.23
N ALA A 148 3.87 -10.49 -14.12
CA ALA A 148 3.15 -10.64 -12.86
C ALA A 148 3.34 -12.03 -12.24
N ILE A 149 3.25 -13.10 -13.04
CA ILE A 149 3.52 -14.48 -12.58
C ILE A 149 4.98 -14.61 -12.11
N CYS A 150 5.94 -14.11 -12.88
CA CYS A 150 7.35 -14.14 -12.51
C CYS A 150 7.63 -13.38 -11.20
N VAL A 151 7.02 -12.20 -11.00
CA VAL A 151 7.17 -11.40 -9.77
C VAL A 151 6.52 -12.08 -8.57
N MET A 152 5.32 -12.64 -8.73
CA MET A 152 4.62 -13.35 -7.66
C MET A 152 5.39 -14.61 -7.24
N LEU A 153 5.82 -15.42 -8.21
CA LEU A 153 6.64 -16.61 -7.96
C LEU A 153 7.98 -16.24 -7.34
N GLY A 154 8.67 -15.22 -7.86
CA GLY A 154 9.97 -14.77 -7.34
C GLY A 154 9.89 -14.28 -5.90
N THR A 155 8.86 -13.50 -5.54
CA THR A 155 8.68 -13.00 -4.17
C THR A 155 8.36 -14.13 -3.20
N TYR A 156 7.49 -15.07 -3.60
CA TYR A 156 7.14 -16.22 -2.77
C TYR A 156 8.32 -17.18 -2.59
N LEU A 157 8.97 -17.61 -3.69
CA LEU A 157 10.12 -18.51 -3.64
C LEU A 157 11.29 -17.87 -2.90
N GLY A 158 11.58 -16.59 -3.12
CA GLY A 158 12.63 -15.88 -2.39
C GLY A 158 12.38 -15.88 -0.88
N SER A 159 11.15 -15.59 -0.46
CA SER A 159 10.75 -15.64 0.95
C SER A 159 10.86 -17.05 1.52
N ALA A 160 10.42 -18.08 0.77
CA ALA A 160 10.50 -19.47 1.19
C ALA A 160 11.95 -19.97 1.34
N VAL A 161 12.84 -19.59 0.42
CA VAL A 161 14.27 -19.93 0.50
C VAL A 161 14.93 -19.29 1.73
N ILE A 162 14.64 -18.02 2.00
CA ILE A 162 15.18 -17.33 3.19
C ILE A 162 14.65 -18.00 4.47
N ALA A 163 13.36 -18.34 4.52
CA ALA A 163 12.76 -19.04 5.65
C ALA A 163 13.42 -20.42 5.87
N GLU A 164 13.64 -21.19 4.81
CA GLU A 164 14.31 -22.50 4.87
C GLU A 164 15.77 -22.38 5.35
N ILE A 165 16.52 -21.38 4.87
CA ILE A 165 17.88 -21.13 5.35
C ILE A 165 17.86 -20.79 6.85
N MET A 166 16.99 -19.89 7.28
CA MET A 166 16.89 -19.49 8.69
C MET A 166 16.45 -20.66 9.59
N LEU A 167 15.57 -21.52 9.11
CA LEU A 167 15.11 -22.70 9.83
C LEU A 167 16.24 -23.73 10.00
N ARG A 168 17.07 -23.95 8.97
CA ARG A 168 18.25 -24.83 9.06
C ARG A 168 19.37 -24.28 9.95
N VAL A 169 19.47 -22.96 10.08
CA VAL A 169 20.47 -22.29 10.92
C VAL A 169 20.02 -22.20 12.39
N SER A 170 18.71 -22.03 12.63
CA SER A 170 18.14 -21.86 13.97
C SER A 170 17.58 -23.15 14.58
N GLY A 171 17.41 -24.21 13.76
CA GLY A 171 17.04 -25.57 14.14
C GLY A 171 18.19 -26.53 13.96
#